data_AF-A0A2S6G2D7-F1
#
_entry.id   AF-A0A2S6G2D7-F1
#
_cell.length_a   1.000
_cell.length_b   1.000
_cell.length_c   1.000
_cell.angle_alpha   90.00
_cell.angle_beta   90.00
_cell.angle_gamma   90.00
#
_symmetry.space_group_name_H-M   'P 1'
#
loop_
_entity.id
_entity.type
_entity.pdbx_description
1 polymer ?
#
loop_
_entity_poly.entity_id
_entity_poly.type
_entity_poly.pdbx_seq_one_letter_code
_entity_poly.pdbx_strand_id
1 'polypeptide(L)'
;MHQVDDGNLKFNIPSGPMTEVDGGLPRPEGSGTREAEAGISQSTGAGPSELDGDAQELSLRLNQEADPEEEQQPDELIASEPTGRFSNFEKAINILVHEYDYELTGSICCYEFPLPKTRSKKILRTEDGRPIQYYLAGLRCNDLSICILEADVESLLVHEEANPESVSTLLAIVRGEPTQSVSRIVQSFSDSGVTWKESDLRTHCLVFHRCDHPKRYRSVDTEVAGKITRQRVPRENDVFLRSWVDILQRGIQKITQKYNDAQKDSDIRE
;
A
#
# COMPACT_ATOMS: atom_id res chain seq x y z
N MET A 1 -13.96 41.57 1.70
CA MET A 1 -12.72 40.92 2.16
C MET A 1 -13.11 39.95 3.25
N HIS A 2 -13.32 38.68 2.91
CA HIS A 2 -13.54 37.63 3.91
C HIS A 2 -12.26 36.81 3.98
N GLN A 3 -11.74 36.70 5.20
CA GLN A 3 -10.60 35.88 5.56
C GLN A 3 -10.85 34.44 5.13
N VAL A 4 -9.88 33.90 4.41
CA VAL A 4 -9.70 32.48 4.18
C VAL A 4 -9.15 31.92 5.48
N ASP A 5 -9.93 31.08 6.15
CA ASP A 5 -9.43 30.24 7.25
C ASP A 5 -8.69 29.07 6.57
N ASP A 6 -7.36 29.14 6.57
CA ASP A 6 -6.48 28.04 6.17
C ASP A 6 -6.60 26.92 7.21
N GLY A 7 -7.58 26.04 6.99
CA GLY A 7 -7.79 24.82 7.74
C GLY A 7 -6.68 23.82 7.45
N ASN A 8 -5.57 23.93 8.19
CA ASN A 8 -4.59 22.85 8.37
C ASN A 8 -5.31 21.55 8.78
N LEU A 9 -5.49 20.64 7.82
CA LEU A 9 -6.02 19.29 8.00
C LEU A 9 -5.03 18.47 8.84
N LYS A 10 -5.19 18.49 10.16
CA LYS A 10 -4.47 17.57 11.05
C LYS A 10 -5.18 16.23 11.09
N PHE A 11 -4.52 15.21 10.56
CA PHE A 11 -4.85 13.82 10.81
C PHE A 11 -4.65 13.47 12.28
N ASN A 12 -5.59 12.71 12.84
CA ASN A 12 -5.48 12.16 14.19
C ASN A 12 -5.50 10.63 14.09
N ILE A 13 -4.44 10.05 13.51
CA ILE A 13 -4.25 8.60 13.58
C ILE A 13 -3.73 8.32 15.00
N PRO A 14 -4.46 7.55 15.83
CA PRO A 14 -4.10 7.39 17.23
C PRO A 14 -2.73 6.74 17.36
N SER A 15 -1.82 7.46 18.02
CA SER A 15 -0.56 6.94 18.52
C SER A 15 -0.88 5.88 19.58
N GLY A 16 -0.73 4.60 19.24
CA GLY A 16 -0.73 3.51 20.23
C GLY A 16 0.49 3.61 21.14
N PRO A 17 0.51 2.90 22.28
CA PRO A 17 1.66 2.88 23.16
C PRO A 17 2.91 2.40 22.41
N MET A 18 3.99 3.19 22.47
CA MET A 18 5.27 2.84 21.90
C MET A 18 5.91 1.74 22.75
N THR A 19 6.01 0.53 22.20
CA THR A 19 6.96 -0.47 22.68
C THR A 19 8.22 -0.36 21.83
N GLU A 20 9.25 0.28 22.38
CA GLU A 20 10.62 0.16 21.88
C GLU A 20 11.07 -1.28 22.09
N VAL A 21 11.30 -2.01 21.00
CA VAL A 21 11.93 -3.33 21.05
C VAL A 21 13.41 -3.11 20.76
N ASP A 22 14.19 -2.89 21.81
CA ASP A 22 15.65 -2.85 21.72
C ASP A 22 16.15 -4.29 21.49
N GLY A 23 16.71 -4.52 20.30
CA GLY A 23 17.08 -5.83 19.82
C GLY A 23 18.30 -5.74 18.92
N GLY A 24 19.37 -5.14 19.43
CA GLY A 24 20.68 -5.16 18.79
C GLY A 24 21.18 -6.59 18.62
N LEU A 25 21.24 -7.06 17.37
CA LEU A 25 21.95 -8.28 17.01
C LEU A 25 23.25 -7.92 16.25
N PRO A 26 24.38 -8.59 16.58
CA PRO A 26 25.71 -8.16 16.17
C PRO A 26 26.05 -8.51 14.71
N ARG A 27 26.86 -7.63 14.11
CA ARG A 27 27.52 -7.75 12.81
C ARG A 27 28.67 -8.78 12.91
N PRO A 28 28.85 -9.71 11.95
CA PRO A 28 30.09 -10.47 11.86
C PRO A 28 31.10 -9.76 10.95
N GLU A 29 32.29 -9.49 11.49
CA GLU A 29 33.51 -9.13 10.76
C GLU A 29 34.34 -10.38 10.38
N GLY A 30 35.17 -10.24 9.34
CA GLY A 30 36.25 -11.17 8.95
C GLY A 30 36.21 -11.52 7.46
N SER A 31 36.79 -10.74 6.53
CA SER A 31 38.22 -10.58 6.16
C SER A 31 38.84 -11.77 5.40
N GLY A 32 39.31 -11.53 4.17
CA GLY A 32 40.15 -12.44 3.39
C GLY A 32 40.59 -11.82 2.05
N THR A 33 41.79 -11.25 2.04
CA THR A 33 42.51 -10.55 0.96
C THR A 33 43.02 -11.47 -0.16
N ARG A 34 43.07 -10.96 -1.41
CA ARG A 34 44.28 -11.00 -2.28
C ARG A 34 44.17 -10.18 -3.58
N GLU A 35 45.20 -9.35 -3.75
CA GLU A 35 45.87 -8.76 -4.93
C GLU A 35 45.72 -9.52 -6.26
N ALA A 36 45.96 -9.02 -7.48
CA ALA A 36 46.23 -7.74 -8.15
C ALA A 36 46.46 -8.15 -9.63
N GLU A 37 46.12 -7.34 -10.63
CA GLU A 37 47.01 -7.08 -11.78
C GLU A 37 46.42 -6.06 -12.76
N ALA A 38 47.33 -5.25 -13.27
CA ALA A 38 47.12 -4.08 -14.11
C ALA A 38 46.95 -4.43 -15.59
N GLY A 39 46.23 -3.57 -16.32
CA GLY A 39 46.18 -3.56 -17.78
C GLY A 39 45.86 -2.16 -18.28
N ILE A 40 46.90 -1.37 -18.51
CA ILE A 40 46.83 -0.05 -19.15
C ILE A 40 46.76 -0.25 -20.67
N SER A 41 45.85 0.44 -21.36
CA SER A 41 46.13 0.95 -22.70
C SER A 41 45.48 2.32 -22.92
N GLN A 42 46.33 3.29 -23.23
CA GLN A 42 46.00 4.65 -23.65
C GLN A 42 45.58 4.67 -25.13
N SER A 43 44.75 5.63 -25.54
CA SER A 43 45.15 6.67 -26.51
C SER A 43 43.95 7.53 -26.96
N THR A 44 44.15 8.83 -26.81
CA THR A 44 43.42 10.00 -27.29
C THR A 44 43.29 10.12 -28.81
N GLY A 45 42.34 10.96 -29.28
CA GLY A 45 42.37 11.57 -30.62
C GLY A 45 41.17 12.48 -30.91
N ALA A 46 41.39 13.80 -30.85
CA ALA A 46 40.40 14.85 -31.13
C ALA A 46 40.33 15.24 -32.62
N GLY A 47 39.17 15.73 -33.06
CA GLY A 47 38.99 16.45 -34.33
C GLY A 47 37.71 17.30 -34.28
N PRO A 48 37.71 18.58 -34.73
CA PRO A 48 36.64 19.52 -34.45
C PRO A 48 35.58 19.56 -35.57
N SER A 49 34.34 19.93 -35.23
CA SER A 49 33.39 20.53 -36.16
C SER A 49 32.41 21.36 -35.36
N GLU A 50 32.56 22.68 -35.48
CA GLU A 50 31.52 23.65 -35.17
C GLU A 50 30.37 23.46 -36.15
N LEU A 51 29.12 23.46 -35.65
CA LEU A 51 27.96 23.99 -36.36
C LEU A 51 26.83 24.18 -35.34
N ASP A 52 26.42 25.44 -35.24
CA ASP A 52 25.30 25.99 -34.47
C ASP A 52 24.01 25.16 -34.61
N GLY A 53 23.36 24.97 -33.48
CA GLY A 53 21.97 24.52 -33.40
C GLY A 53 21.44 24.85 -32.02
N ASP A 54 20.52 25.81 -31.95
CA ASP A 54 19.75 26.20 -30.77
C ASP A 54 19.08 24.97 -30.12
N ALA A 55 19.78 24.33 -29.19
CA ALA A 55 19.21 23.37 -28.28
C ALA A 55 18.86 24.12 -27.00
N GLN A 56 17.58 24.43 -26.84
CA GLN A 56 17.02 24.83 -25.55
C GLN A 56 17.35 23.74 -24.52
N GLU A 57 18.34 24.00 -23.66
CA GLU A 57 18.66 23.10 -22.55
C GLU A 57 17.47 23.05 -21.59
N LEU A 58 16.68 21.99 -21.70
CA LEU A 58 15.86 21.51 -20.60
C LEU A 58 16.82 21.17 -19.46
N SER A 59 16.84 22.01 -18.42
CA SER A 59 17.51 21.73 -17.16
C SER A 59 16.75 20.65 -16.39
N LEU A 60 16.69 19.46 -16.98
CA LEU A 60 16.53 18.21 -16.25
C LEU A 60 17.77 18.10 -15.38
N ARG A 61 17.60 18.36 -14.08
CA ARG A 61 18.58 18.05 -13.03
C ARG A 61 18.81 16.53 -12.98
N LEU A 62 19.48 16.01 -14.01
CA LEU A 62 20.18 14.74 -14.02
C LEU A 62 21.47 15.02 -13.26
N ASN A 63 21.62 14.38 -12.09
CA ASN A 63 22.72 14.49 -11.11
C ASN A 63 22.32 15.21 -9.82
N GLN A 64 21.37 14.62 -9.09
CA GLN A 64 21.57 14.47 -7.65
C GLN A 64 21.82 12.99 -7.43
N GLU A 65 23.09 12.63 -7.28
CA GLU A 65 23.46 11.37 -6.64
C GLU A 65 22.89 11.46 -5.21
N ALA A 66 21.80 10.75 -4.97
CA ALA A 66 21.20 10.66 -3.65
C ALA A 66 22.21 9.98 -2.73
N ASP A 67 22.57 10.66 -1.65
CA ASP A 67 23.39 10.10 -0.58
C ASP A 67 22.68 8.83 -0.06
N PRO A 68 23.32 7.63 -0.08
CA PRO A 68 22.66 6.39 0.30
C PRO A 68 22.28 6.32 1.80
N GLU A 69 22.64 7.31 2.62
CA GLU A 69 22.34 7.37 4.05
C GLU A 69 21.28 8.41 4.46
N GLU A 70 20.75 9.23 3.55
CA GLU A 70 19.55 10.00 3.86
C GLU A 70 18.33 9.07 3.77
N GLU A 71 17.88 8.56 4.92
CA GLU A 71 16.51 8.06 5.05
C GLU A 71 15.56 9.18 4.63
N GLN A 72 15.20 9.20 3.35
CA GLN A 72 14.22 10.14 2.81
C GLN A 72 12.98 10.01 3.69
N GLN A 73 12.63 11.09 4.38
CA GLN A 73 11.40 11.14 5.14
C GLN A 73 10.26 10.71 4.19
N PRO A 74 9.36 9.84 4.68
CA PRO A 74 8.22 9.43 3.86
C PRO A 74 7.44 10.68 3.43
N ASP A 75 7.12 10.75 2.14
CA ASP A 75 6.29 11.84 1.63
C ASP A 75 4.93 11.82 2.34
N GLU A 76 4.35 13.00 2.55
CA GLU A 76 3.03 13.15 3.15
C GLU A 76 1.95 12.45 2.29
N LEU A 77 0.89 11.94 2.94
CA LEU A 77 -0.20 11.27 2.23
C LEU A 77 -0.91 12.26 1.31
N ILE A 78 -1.06 11.91 0.03
CA ILE A 78 -1.62 12.79 -1.00
C ILE A 78 -3.15 12.68 -1.00
N ALA A 79 -3.85 13.61 -0.34
CA ALA A 79 -5.31 13.60 -0.28
C ALA A 79 -5.94 13.64 -1.67
N SER A 80 -7.02 12.88 -1.86
CA SER A 80 -7.75 12.83 -3.13
C SER A 80 -9.25 12.76 -2.89
N GLU A 81 -10.04 13.15 -3.89
CA GLU A 81 -11.49 13.13 -3.78
C GLU A 81 -12.03 11.69 -3.87
N PRO A 82 -13.00 11.31 -3.02
CA PRO A 82 -13.66 10.02 -3.12
C PRO A 82 -14.35 9.81 -4.47
N THR A 83 -14.39 8.56 -4.91
CA THR A 83 -15.04 8.11 -6.14
C THR A 83 -16.12 7.09 -5.79
N GLY A 84 -17.18 7.01 -6.62
CA GLY A 84 -18.29 6.10 -6.37
C GLY A 84 -17.91 4.60 -6.35
N ARG A 85 -16.73 4.25 -6.86
CA ARG A 85 -16.20 2.87 -6.93
C ARG A 85 -15.99 2.25 -5.53
N PHE A 86 -15.79 3.08 -4.51
CA PHE A 86 -15.53 2.64 -3.14
C PHE A 86 -16.71 2.71 -2.20
N SER A 87 -17.89 3.07 -2.72
CA SER A 87 -19.11 3.12 -1.91
C SER A 87 -19.40 1.79 -1.18
N ASN A 88 -19.00 0.65 -1.75
CA ASN A 88 -19.13 -0.65 -1.09
C ASN A 88 -18.11 -0.86 0.04
N PHE A 89 -16.89 -0.32 -0.08
CA PHE A 89 -15.89 -0.37 0.99
C PHE A 89 -16.36 0.48 2.18
N GLU A 90 -16.76 1.73 1.94
CA GLU A 90 -17.27 2.61 2.99
C GLU A 90 -18.48 2.01 3.71
N LYS A 91 -19.44 1.45 2.96
CA LYS A 91 -20.60 0.75 3.54
C LYS A 91 -20.16 -0.46 4.37
N ALA A 92 -19.18 -1.24 3.90
CA ALA A 92 -18.68 -2.39 4.64
C ALA A 92 -18.03 -1.98 5.96
N ILE A 93 -17.22 -0.92 5.96
CA ILE A 93 -16.61 -0.37 7.18
C ILE A 93 -17.67 0.15 8.14
N ASN A 94 -18.66 0.90 7.66
CA ASN A 94 -19.73 1.43 8.52
C ASN A 94 -20.57 0.31 9.15
N ILE A 95 -20.92 -0.74 8.39
CA ILE A 95 -21.61 -1.91 8.95
C ILE A 95 -20.74 -2.58 10.00
N LEU A 96 -19.45 -2.74 9.72
CA LEU A 96 -18.51 -3.41 10.61
C LEU A 96 -18.32 -2.65 11.94
N VAL A 97 -18.23 -1.33 11.90
CA VAL A 97 -18.22 -0.43 13.07
C VAL A 97 -19.49 -0.62 13.90
N HIS A 98 -20.66 -0.60 13.27
CA HIS A 98 -21.94 -0.68 13.97
C HIS A 98 -22.27 -2.07 14.55
N GLU A 99 -21.94 -3.15 13.83
CA GLU A 99 -22.33 -4.51 14.25
C GLU A 99 -21.38 -5.13 15.28
N TYR A 100 -20.10 -4.74 15.26
CA TYR A 100 -19.06 -5.35 16.10
C TYR A 100 -18.49 -4.40 17.15
N ASP A 101 -19.12 -3.24 17.34
CA ASP A 101 -18.78 -2.25 18.37
C ASP A 101 -17.31 -1.79 18.29
N TYR A 102 -16.82 -1.57 17.07
CA TYR A 102 -15.51 -0.97 16.85
C TYR A 102 -15.65 0.55 16.79
N GLU A 103 -14.58 1.25 17.16
CA GLU A 103 -14.55 2.70 17.02
C GLU A 103 -13.82 3.08 15.72
N LEU A 104 -14.42 3.97 14.94
CA LEU A 104 -13.71 4.60 13.83
C LEU A 104 -12.83 5.72 14.40
N THR A 105 -11.53 5.67 14.15
CA THR A 105 -10.55 6.59 14.77
C THR A 105 -10.44 7.94 14.04
N GLY A 106 -11.20 8.12 12.97
CA GLY A 106 -11.27 9.33 12.13
C GLY A 106 -12.36 9.18 11.08
N SER A 107 -12.28 9.91 9.97
CA SER A 107 -13.08 9.61 8.77
C SER A 107 -12.39 8.54 7.91
N ILE A 108 -13.16 7.85 7.08
CA ILE A 108 -12.61 7.09 5.96
C ILE A 108 -12.11 8.12 4.93
N CYS A 109 -10.85 8.01 4.51
CA CYS A 109 -10.22 9.00 3.64
C CYS A 109 -9.70 8.38 2.35
N CYS A 110 -9.82 9.13 1.26
CA CYS A 110 -9.30 8.77 -0.06
C CYS A 110 -7.97 9.51 -0.31
N TYR A 111 -7.03 8.81 -0.90
CA TYR A 111 -5.69 9.30 -1.21
C TYR A 111 -5.22 8.79 -2.56
N GLU A 112 -4.20 9.44 -3.11
CA GLU A 112 -3.43 8.95 -4.25
C GLU A 112 -2.20 8.20 -3.77
N PHE A 113 -1.88 7.09 -4.45
CA PHE A 113 -0.59 6.44 -4.26
C PHE A 113 0.54 7.40 -4.72
N PRO A 114 1.67 7.45 -3.99
CA PRO A 114 2.80 8.29 -4.38
C PRO A 114 3.42 7.78 -5.68
N LEU A 115 4.13 8.66 -6.39
CA LEU A 115 4.88 8.24 -7.57
C LEU A 115 5.92 7.18 -7.19
N PRO A 116 6.12 6.15 -8.03
CA PRO A 116 7.11 5.13 -7.76
C PRO A 116 8.51 5.76 -7.83
N LYS A 117 9.35 5.46 -6.85
CA LYS A 117 10.78 5.76 -6.84
C LYS A 117 11.56 4.77 -7.72
N THR A 118 10.92 3.68 -8.13
CA THR A 118 11.46 2.70 -9.07
C THR A 118 11.08 3.01 -10.53
N ARG A 119 11.55 2.20 -11.47
CA ARG A 119 11.15 2.29 -12.88
C ARG A 119 9.72 1.76 -13.16
N SER A 120 9.01 1.28 -12.13
CA SER A 120 7.63 0.84 -12.26
C SER A 120 6.77 2.00 -12.75
N LYS A 121 5.85 1.74 -13.68
CA LYS A 121 4.84 2.72 -14.13
C LYS A 121 3.43 2.20 -13.95
N LYS A 122 3.25 1.06 -13.26
CA LYS A 122 1.96 0.35 -13.23
C LYS A 122 0.85 1.18 -12.59
N ILE A 123 1.13 1.89 -11.50
CA ILE A 123 0.12 2.73 -10.82
C ILE A 123 -0.38 3.91 -11.68
N LEU A 124 0.36 4.28 -12.73
CA LEU A 124 0.07 5.40 -13.63
C LEU A 124 -0.68 4.95 -14.89
N ARG A 125 -0.99 3.65 -15.01
CA ARG A 125 -1.69 3.10 -16.18
C ARG A 125 -3.20 3.30 -16.04
N THR A 126 -3.63 4.52 -15.79
CA THR A 126 -5.04 4.94 -15.73
C THR A 126 -5.38 5.75 -16.98
N GLU A 127 -6.68 6.03 -17.20
CA GLU A 127 -7.14 6.87 -18.31
C GLU A 127 -6.54 8.28 -18.30
N ASP A 128 -6.36 8.85 -17.12
CA ASP A 128 -5.86 10.21 -16.90
C ASP A 128 -4.34 10.27 -16.65
N GLY A 129 -3.66 9.12 -16.62
CA GLY A 129 -2.23 9.02 -16.31
C GLY A 129 -1.85 9.37 -14.87
N ARG A 130 -2.83 9.59 -13.99
CA ARG A 130 -2.61 9.86 -12.56
C ARG A 130 -2.39 8.55 -11.80
N PRO A 131 -1.73 8.59 -10.62
CA PRO A 131 -1.67 7.42 -9.76
C PRO A 131 -3.07 6.93 -9.40
N ILE A 132 -3.25 5.62 -9.32
CA ILE A 132 -4.45 5.04 -8.71
C ILE A 132 -4.63 5.52 -7.27
N GLN A 133 -5.87 5.47 -6.81
CA GLN A 133 -6.25 5.89 -5.46
C GLN A 133 -6.23 4.71 -4.47
N TYR A 134 -6.24 5.03 -3.19
CA TYR A 134 -6.56 4.09 -2.12
C TYR A 134 -7.40 4.75 -1.03
N TYR A 135 -8.11 3.90 -0.29
CA TYR A 135 -8.91 4.29 0.86
C TYR A 135 -8.23 3.79 2.11
N LEU A 136 -8.21 4.65 3.12
CA LEU A 136 -7.69 4.35 4.43
C LEU A 136 -8.81 4.52 5.46
N ALA A 137 -9.06 3.48 6.24
CA ALA A 137 -9.88 3.54 7.42
C ALA A 137 -9.05 3.15 8.64
N GLY A 138 -9.14 3.95 9.71
CA GLY A 138 -8.59 3.61 11.01
C GLY A 138 -9.69 3.07 11.93
N LEU A 139 -9.51 1.88 12.45
CA LEU A 139 -10.40 1.26 13.43
C LEU A 139 -9.68 1.05 14.75
N ARG A 140 -10.39 1.20 15.85
CA ARG A 140 -9.96 0.78 17.17
C ARG A 140 -10.82 -0.39 17.63
N CYS A 141 -10.16 -1.48 17.97
CA CYS A 141 -10.75 -2.70 18.51
C CYS A 141 -10.05 -2.99 19.83
N ASN A 142 -10.76 -2.79 20.94
CA ASN A 142 -10.17 -2.69 22.29
C ASN A 142 -9.04 -1.62 22.28
N ASP A 143 -7.85 -1.94 22.78
CA ASP A 143 -6.70 -1.03 22.78
C ASP A 143 -5.87 -1.07 21.48
N LEU A 144 -6.33 -1.80 20.46
CA LEU A 144 -5.60 -1.97 19.21
C LEU A 144 -6.07 -1.01 18.12
N SER A 145 -5.13 -0.24 17.57
CA SER A 145 -5.34 0.58 16.37
C SER A 145 -5.02 -0.23 15.11
N ILE A 146 -6.02 -0.44 14.26
CA ILE A 146 -5.94 -1.21 13.01
C ILE A 146 -6.17 -0.26 11.84
N CYS A 147 -5.21 -0.21 10.91
CA CYS A 147 -5.35 0.45 9.63
C CYS A 147 -5.91 -0.54 8.59
N ILE A 148 -6.88 -0.11 7.81
CA ILE A 148 -7.45 -0.85 6.67
C ILE A 148 -7.19 -0.06 5.41
N LEU A 149 -6.44 -0.65 4.47
CA LEU A 149 -6.10 -0.06 3.18
C LEU A 149 -6.73 -0.84 2.04
N GLU A 150 -7.37 -0.12 1.14
CA GLU A 150 -8.05 -0.66 -0.03
C GLU A 150 -7.61 0.10 -1.29
N ALA A 151 -7.03 -0.59 -2.28
CA ALA A 151 -6.46 0.03 -3.47
C ALA A 151 -7.44 0.01 -4.67
N ASP A 152 -7.51 1.11 -5.43
CA ASP A 152 -8.28 1.20 -6.67
C ASP A 152 -7.56 0.64 -7.89
N VAL A 153 -7.54 -0.68 -7.94
CA VAL A 153 -7.04 -1.38 -9.13
C VAL A 153 -8.04 -1.39 -10.27
N GLU A 154 -9.32 -1.03 -10.04
CA GLU A 154 -10.34 -0.96 -11.10
C GLU A 154 -10.07 0.21 -12.06
N SER A 155 -9.38 1.26 -11.60
CA SER A 155 -8.91 2.38 -12.43
C SER A 155 -7.83 2.04 -13.47
N LEU A 156 -7.19 0.87 -13.38
CA LEU A 156 -6.08 0.50 -14.27
C LEU A 156 -6.57 0.03 -15.64
N LEU A 157 -5.99 0.55 -16.72
CA LEU A 157 -6.30 0.19 -18.10
C LEU A 157 -5.87 -1.23 -18.52
N VAL A 158 -5.14 -1.96 -17.67
CA VAL A 158 -4.52 -3.26 -18.01
C VAL A 158 -5.50 -4.44 -17.81
N HIS A 159 -6.79 -4.18 -17.61
CA HIS A 159 -7.81 -5.22 -17.35
C HIS A 159 -8.05 -6.23 -18.50
N GLU A 160 -7.45 -6.04 -19.68
CA GLU A 160 -7.82 -6.82 -20.86
C GLU A 160 -7.04 -8.14 -21.08
N GLU A 161 -5.85 -8.35 -20.51
CA GLU A 161 -5.02 -9.51 -20.94
C GLU A 161 -4.56 -10.49 -19.85
N ALA A 162 -4.66 -10.14 -18.57
CA ALA A 162 -4.36 -11.06 -17.49
C ALA A 162 -5.25 -10.73 -16.31
N ASN A 163 -6.10 -11.69 -15.95
CA ASN A 163 -6.84 -11.80 -14.69
C ASN A 163 -6.32 -10.79 -13.67
N PRO A 164 -6.97 -9.61 -13.49
CA PRO A 164 -6.42 -8.58 -12.62
C PRO A 164 -6.21 -9.25 -11.27
N GLU A 165 -4.95 -9.35 -10.85
CA GLU A 165 -4.64 -9.83 -9.51
C GLU A 165 -5.36 -8.87 -8.58
N SER A 166 -6.53 -9.27 -8.09
CA SER A 166 -7.33 -8.45 -7.21
C SER A 166 -6.46 -8.21 -5.99
N VAL A 167 -5.92 -6.99 -5.87
CA VAL A 167 -5.12 -6.61 -4.74
C VAL A 167 -6.01 -6.71 -3.52
N SER A 168 -5.72 -7.64 -2.62
CA SER A 168 -6.46 -7.86 -1.38
C SER A 168 -6.59 -6.57 -0.56
N THR A 169 -7.66 -6.40 0.21
CA THR A 169 -7.71 -5.38 1.26
C THR A 169 -6.64 -5.69 2.31
N LEU A 170 -5.82 -4.71 2.69
CA LEU A 170 -4.77 -4.88 3.70
C LEU A 170 -5.27 -4.41 5.07
N LEU A 171 -5.16 -5.27 6.07
CA LEU A 171 -5.34 -4.92 7.49
C LEU A 171 -3.97 -4.92 8.15
N ALA A 172 -3.64 -3.87 8.89
CA ALA A 172 -2.33 -3.72 9.51
C ALA A 172 -2.42 -3.08 10.90
N ILE A 173 -1.64 -3.59 11.84
CA ILE A 173 -1.24 -2.87 13.06
C ILE A 173 0.19 -2.42 12.78
N VAL A 174 0.38 -1.12 12.64
CA VAL A 174 1.65 -0.52 12.18
C VAL A 174 2.65 -0.34 13.34
N ARG A 175 3.95 -0.33 13.02
CA ARG A 175 5.03 -0.01 13.97
C ARG A 175 5.21 1.51 14.06
N GLY A 176 5.59 2.01 15.23
CA GLY A 176 5.95 3.42 15.41
C GLY A 176 4.82 4.39 15.10
N GLU A 177 5.16 5.53 14.49
CA GLU A 177 4.18 6.55 14.14
C GLU A 177 3.31 6.07 12.95
N PRO A 178 1.97 6.07 13.08
CA PRO A 178 1.10 5.47 12.07
C PRO A 178 1.19 6.08 10.67
N THR A 179 1.29 7.41 10.56
CA THR A 179 1.31 8.13 9.28
C THR A 179 2.55 7.78 8.48
N GLN A 180 3.72 7.77 9.13
CA GLN A 180 5.01 7.39 8.53
C GLN A 180 5.00 5.94 8.08
N SER A 181 4.51 5.02 8.91
CA SER A 181 4.45 3.61 8.54
C SER A 181 3.48 3.34 7.40
N VAL A 182 2.31 4.00 7.40
CA VAL A 182 1.37 3.94 6.27
C VAL A 182 2.01 4.50 5.00
N SER A 183 2.67 5.66 5.07
CA SER A 183 3.33 6.28 3.91
C SER A 183 4.41 5.35 3.32
N ARG A 184 5.23 4.70 4.16
CA ARG A 184 6.22 3.70 3.70
C ARG A 184 5.56 2.48 3.05
N ILE A 185 4.43 2.00 3.58
CA ILE A 185 3.66 0.88 3.00
C ILE A 185 3.10 1.25 1.62
N VAL A 186 2.52 2.44 1.46
CA VAL A 186 1.94 2.86 0.17
C VAL A 186 3.03 3.21 -0.85
N GLN A 187 4.17 3.73 -0.43
CA GLN A 187 5.34 3.88 -1.30
C GLN A 187 5.84 2.53 -1.82
N SER A 188 5.98 1.54 -0.94
CA SER A 188 6.35 0.17 -1.32
C SER A 188 5.37 -0.44 -2.34
N PHE A 189 4.07 -0.18 -2.17
CA PHE A 189 3.04 -0.63 -3.10
C PHE A 189 3.22 -0.02 -4.50
N SER A 190 3.49 1.28 -4.57
CA SER A 190 3.82 1.99 -5.81
C SER A 190 5.06 1.40 -6.49
N ASP A 191 6.13 1.24 -5.72
CA ASP A 191 7.43 0.75 -6.17
C ASP A 191 7.39 -0.69 -6.68
N SER A 192 6.58 -1.53 -6.02
CA SER A 192 6.38 -2.94 -6.35
C SER A 192 5.40 -3.15 -7.52
N GLY A 193 4.75 -2.08 -7.99
CA GLY A 193 3.87 -2.12 -9.13
C GLY A 193 2.53 -2.79 -8.84
N VAL A 194 1.81 -2.26 -7.85
CA VAL A 194 0.43 -2.63 -7.49
C VAL A 194 0.37 -3.97 -6.75
N THR A 195 1.21 -4.15 -5.73
CA THR A 195 1.21 -5.37 -4.89
C THR A 195 1.66 -5.05 -3.47
N TRP A 196 0.99 -5.64 -2.48
CA TRP A 196 1.46 -5.62 -1.10
C TRP A 196 2.69 -6.53 -0.97
N LYS A 197 3.89 -5.96 -0.81
CA LYS A 197 5.12 -6.77 -0.70
C LYS A 197 5.34 -7.23 0.74
N GLU A 198 5.45 -8.54 0.94
CA GLU A 198 5.47 -9.12 2.30
C GLU A 198 6.68 -8.68 3.12
N SER A 199 7.86 -8.58 2.50
CA SER A 199 9.07 -8.09 3.18
C SER A 199 8.89 -6.70 3.76
N ASP A 200 8.23 -5.82 3.02
CA ASP A 200 8.11 -4.40 3.38
C ASP A 200 7.01 -4.24 4.45
N LEU A 201 5.93 -5.03 4.36
CA LEU A 201 4.94 -5.12 5.43
C LEU A 201 5.56 -5.62 6.76
N ARG A 202 6.47 -6.60 6.72
CA ARG A 202 7.15 -7.09 7.93
C ARG A 202 8.03 -6.02 8.60
N THR A 203 8.57 -5.08 7.81
CA THR A 203 9.36 -3.96 8.31
C THR A 203 8.49 -2.90 8.98
N HIS A 204 7.32 -2.60 8.43
CA HIS A 204 6.49 -1.46 8.87
C HIS A 204 5.26 -1.84 9.71
N CYS A 205 4.95 -3.14 9.82
CA CYS A 205 3.83 -3.63 10.62
C CYS A 205 4.30 -4.48 11.79
N LEU A 206 3.61 -4.38 12.93
CA LEU A 206 3.69 -5.35 14.02
C LEU A 206 3.07 -6.67 13.56
N VAL A 207 1.87 -6.58 13.00
CA VAL A 207 1.15 -7.69 12.37
C VAL A 207 0.33 -7.18 11.20
N PHE A 208 0.05 -8.05 10.23
CA PHE A 208 -0.82 -7.74 9.09
C PHE A 208 -1.61 -8.96 8.63
N HIS A 209 -2.68 -8.69 7.89
CA HIS A 209 -3.49 -9.68 7.20
C HIS A 209 -3.99 -9.13 5.86
N ARG A 210 -4.06 -10.02 4.86
CA ARG A 210 -4.61 -9.72 3.53
C ARG A 210 -5.97 -10.39 3.43
N CYS A 211 -6.98 -9.60 3.12
CA CYS A 211 -8.36 -10.04 2.96
C CYS A 211 -8.70 -10.08 1.47
N ASP A 212 -8.95 -11.27 0.94
CA ASP A 212 -9.42 -11.43 -0.43
C ASP A 212 -10.79 -10.78 -0.61
N HIS A 213 -11.04 -10.19 -1.77
CA HIS A 213 -12.34 -9.61 -2.07
C HIS A 213 -13.43 -10.67 -2.18
N PRO A 214 -14.67 -10.35 -1.74
CA PRO A 214 -15.80 -11.22 -2.03
C PRO A 214 -15.97 -11.38 -3.54
N LYS A 215 -16.35 -12.58 -3.98
CA LYS A 215 -16.58 -12.85 -5.40
C LYS A 215 -17.83 -12.09 -5.87
N ARG A 216 -17.68 -11.26 -6.90
CA ARG A 216 -18.79 -10.54 -7.56
C ARG A 216 -19.80 -11.46 -8.26
N TYR A 217 -19.42 -12.70 -8.53
CA TYR A 217 -20.25 -13.68 -9.25
C TYR A 217 -20.37 -14.99 -8.45
N ARG A 218 -21.54 -15.62 -8.52
CA ARG A 218 -21.77 -16.99 -8.03
C ARG A 218 -22.00 -17.94 -9.21
N SER A 219 -21.63 -19.20 -9.01
CA SER A 219 -21.96 -20.27 -9.94
C SER A 219 -23.33 -20.85 -9.58
N VAL A 220 -24.22 -20.90 -10.55
CA VAL A 220 -25.54 -21.53 -10.42
C VAL A 220 -25.66 -22.61 -11.49
N ASP A 221 -26.20 -23.75 -11.10
CA ASP A 221 -26.44 -24.86 -12.02
C ASP A 221 -27.82 -24.65 -12.66
N THR A 222 -27.84 -24.53 -13.99
CA THR A 222 -29.04 -24.31 -14.79
C THR A 222 -29.23 -25.49 -15.73
N GLU A 223 -30.44 -26.05 -15.76
CA GLU A 223 -30.80 -27.10 -16.70
C GLU A 223 -31.25 -26.49 -18.04
N VAL A 224 -30.55 -26.84 -19.12
CA VAL A 224 -30.92 -26.43 -20.48
C VAL A 224 -30.95 -27.69 -21.34
N ALA A 225 -32.14 -28.01 -21.88
CA ALA A 225 -32.38 -29.19 -22.73
C ALA A 225 -31.91 -30.53 -22.09
N GLY A 226 -32.18 -30.73 -20.79
CA GLY A 226 -31.83 -31.96 -20.07
C GLY A 226 -30.35 -32.08 -19.68
N LYS A 227 -29.54 -31.02 -19.87
CA LYS A 227 -28.14 -30.96 -19.44
C LYS A 227 -27.96 -29.89 -18.36
N ILE A 228 -27.27 -30.25 -17.28
CA ILE A 228 -26.85 -29.31 -16.24
C ILE A 228 -25.65 -28.53 -16.75
N THR A 229 -25.79 -27.20 -16.78
CA THR A 229 -24.72 -26.26 -17.14
C THR A 229 -24.46 -25.31 -15.99
N ARG A 230 -23.19 -25.07 -15.67
CA ARG A 230 -22.80 -24.13 -14.61
C ARG A 230 -22.64 -22.74 -15.19
N GLN A 231 -23.51 -21.82 -14.80
CA GLN A 231 -23.49 -20.43 -15.24
C GLN A 231 -22.98 -19.51 -14.13
N ARG A 232 -22.18 -18.50 -14.50
CA ARG A 232 -21.80 -17.40 -13.60
C ARG A 232 -22.88 -16.34 -13.66
N VAL A 233 -23.49 -16.04 -12.52
CA VAL A 233 -24.47 -14.95 -12.39
C VAL A 233 -23.95 -13.92 -11.37
N PRO A 234 -24.22 -12.61 -11.58
CA PRO A 234 -23.89 -11.58 -10.60
C PRO A 234 -24.48 -11.91 -9.23
N ARG A 235 -23.72 -11.63 -8.18
CA ARG A 235 -24.21 -11.73 -6.81
C ARG A 235 -25.03 -10.47 -6.49
N GLU A 236 -26.13 -10.64 -5.76
CA GLU A 236 -26.91 -9.50 -5.23
C GLU A 236 -26.02 -8.61 -4.36
N ASN A 237 -26.22 -7.29 -4.45
CA ASN A 237 -25.30 -6.34 -3.82
C ASN A 237 -25.24 -6.50 -2.30
N ASP A 238 -26.37 -6.71 -1.63
CA ASP A 238 -26.42 -6.89 -0.18
C ASP A 238 -25.68 -8.17 0.26
N VAL A 239 -25.78 -9.23 -0.55
CA VAL A 239 -25.12 -10.50 -0.33
C VAL A 239 -23.60 -10.40 -0.61
N PHE A 240 -23.18 -9.54 -1.54
CA PHE A 240 -21.78 -9.19 -1.76
C PHE A 240 -21.23 -8.38 -0.58
N LEU A 241 -21.94 -7.32 -0.18
CA LEU A 241 -21.57 -6.42 0.91
C LEU A 241 -21.43 -7.18 2.23
N ARG A 242 -22.40 -8.05 2.56
CA ARG A 242 -22.33 -8.88 3.76
C ARG A 242 -21.11 -9.79 3.77
N SER A 243 -20.80 -10.41 2.62
CA SER A 243 -19.60 -11.25 2.52
C SER A 243 -18.32 -10.44 2.70
N TRP A 244 -18.30 -9.17 2.29
CA TRP A 244 -17.15 -8.30 2.56
C TRP A 244 -17.00 -8.04 4.05
N VAL A 245 -18.08 -7.67 4.73
CA VAL A 245 -18.10 -7.46 6.19
C VAL A 245 -17.60 -8.71 6.92
N ASP A 246 -18.10 -9.90 6.58
CA ASP A 246 -17.69 -11.16 7.21
C ASP A 246 -16.21 -11.50 6.93
N ILE A 247 -15.67 -11.09 5.78
CA ILE A 247 -14.24 -11.26 5.45
C ILE A 247 -13.38 -10.31 6.28
N LEU A 248 -13.74 -9.03 6.34
CA LEU A 248 -13.02 -8.02 7.12
C LEU A 248 -13.06 -8.35 8.61
N GLN A 249 -14.23 -8.75 9.13
CA GLN A 249 -14.38 -9.14 10.52
C GLN A 249 -13.48 -10.32 10.89
N ARG A 250 -13.46 -11.38 10.07
CA ARG A 250 -12.52 -12.50 10.27
C ARG A 250 -11.07 -12.06 10.15
N GLY A 251 -10.79 -11.07 9.30
CA GLY A 251 -9.46 -10.48 9.19
C GLY A 251 -9.04 -9.74 10.46
N ILE A 252 -9.94 -8.96 11.06
CA ILE A 252 -9.72 -8.25 12.32
C ILE A 252 -9.49 -9.27 13.46
N GLN A 253 -10.33 -10.30 13.56
CA GLN A 253 -10.13 -11.36 14.56
C GLN A 253 -8.75 -12.04 14.42
N LYS A 254 -8.32 -12.31 13.18
CA LYS A 254 -7.01 -12.92 12.92
C LYS A 254 -5.85 -11.98 13.27
N ILE A 255 -5.92 -10.70 12.93
CA ILE A 255 -4.82 -9.77 13.22
C ILE A 255 -4.71 -9.49 14.72
N THR A 256 -5.84 -9.37 15.43
CA THR A 256 -5.88 -9.27 16.90
C THR A 256 -5.29 -10.52 17.56
N GLN A 257 -5.64 -11.72 17.07
CA GLN A 257 -5.07 -12.96 17.58
C GLN A 257 -3.56 -13.02 17.37
N LYS A 258 -3.08 -12.71 16.15
CA LYS A 258 -1.64 -12.66 15.84
C LYS A 258 -0.89 -11.67 16.72
N TYR A 259 -1.48 -10.51 17.00
CA TYR A 259 -0.89 -9.51 17.88
C TYR A 259 -0.72 -10.06 19.30
N ASN A 260 -1.78 -10.63 19.86
CA ASN A 260 -1.76 -11.21 21.20
C ASN A 260 -0.76 -12.36 21.33
N ASP A 261 -0.62 -13.19 20.29
CA ASP A 261 0.36 -14.29 20.28
C ASP A 261 1.79 -13.74 20.22
N ALA A 262 2.03 -12.69 19.43
CA ALA A 262 3.34 -12.05 19.35
C ALA A 262 3.76 -11.38 20.68
N GLN A 263 2.81 -10.82 21.44
CA GLN A 263 3.08 -10.24 22.76
C GLN A 263 3.42 -11.32 23.81
N LYS A 264 2.74 -12.47 23.77
CA LYS A 264 3.09 -13.59 24.67
C LYS A 264 4.50 -14.12 24.41
N ASP A 265 4.91 -14.18 23.15
CA ASP A 265 6.23 -14.65 22.77
C ASP A 265 7.36 -13.68 23.18
N SER A 266 7.08 -12.37 23.31
CA SER A 266 8.02 -11.41 23.87
C SER A 266 8.13 -11.54 25.40
N ASP A 267 7.01 -11.67 26.10
CA ASP A 267 6.97 -11.77 27.56
C ASP A 267 7.66 -13.04 28.10
N ILE A 268 7.73 -14.10 27.28
CA ILE A 268 8.43 -15.36 27.63
C ILE A 268 9.96 -15.24 27.47
N ARG A 269 10.44 -14.22 26.73
CA ARG A 269 11.86 -14.06 26.42
C ARG A 269 12.59 -13.04 27.31
N GLU A 270 11.87 -12.33 28.16
CA GLU A 270 12.41 -11.48 29.25
C GLU A 270 12.61 -12.28 30.54
#